data_AF-A0A830CYD5-F1
#
_entry.id   AF-A0A830CYD5-F1
#
_cell.length_a   1.000
_cell.length_b   1.000
_cell.length_c   1.000
_cell.angle_alpha   90.00
_cell.angle_beta   90.00
_cell.angle_gamma   90.00
#
_symmetry.space_group_name_H-M   'P 1'
#
loop_
_entity.id
_entity.type
_entity.pdbx_description
1 polymer ?
#
loop_
_entity_poly.entity_id
_entity_poly.type
_entity_poly.pdbx_seq_one_letter_code
_entity_poly.pdbx_strand_id
1 'polypeptide(L)'
;MIWDHYRGLPATKFELKRRYKKCVHNYADAMKQLSKSTKFLSKGDIGFMNKYTREAINRVLSCDVELIEPPWTKLEANQKFLQANGEFNDLCHIIVEICNILSS
;
A
#
# COMPACT_ATOMS: atom_id res chain seq x y z
N MET A 1 -2.98 23.19 5.29
CA MET A 1 -2.75 22.56 3.97
C MET A 1 -1.36 21.92 4.04
N ILE A 2 -1.16 20.65 3.67
CA ILE A 2 0.13 19.91 3.84
C ILE A 2 1.35 20.71 3.31
N TRP A 3 1.13 21.59 2.34
CA TRP A 3 2.15 22.41 1.69
C TRP A 3 2.80 23.51 2.55
N ASP A 4 2.20 23.92 3.67
CA ASP A 4 2.74 25.03 4.47
C ASP A 4 4.01 24.67 5.25
N HIS A 5 4.27 23.38 5.51
CA HIS A 5 5.49 22.90 6.17
C HIS A 5 6.73 22.84 5.26
N TYR A 6 6.58 23.11 3.96
CA TYR A 6 7.64 22.99 2.96
C TYR A 6 8.19 24.33 2.48
N ARG A 7 7.88 25.44 3.17
CA ARG A 7 8.43 26.76 2.86
C ARG A 7 9.93 26.79 3.22
N GLY A 8 10.80 26.37 2.29
CA GLY A 8 12.24 26.63 2.42
C GLY A 8 13.20 25.73 1.65
N LEU A 9 12.81 24.57 1.14
CA LEU A 9 13.76 23.63 0.52
C LEU A 9 13.22 23.06 -0.81
N PRO A 10 13.58 23.66 -1.96
CA PRO A 10 13.08 23.25 -3.28
C PRO A 10 13.38 21.79 -3.61
N ALA A 11 14.60 21.32 -3.29
CA ALA A 11 15.05 19.96 -3.56
C ALA A 11 14.21 18.90 -2.82
N THR A 12 13.79 19.21 -1.60
CA THR A 12 13.10 18.26 -0.72
C THR A 12 11.61 18.12 -1.13
N LYS A 13 11.00 19.18 -1.66
CA LYS A 13 9.63 19.13 -2.21
C LYS A 13 9.50 18.23 -3.46
N PHE A 14 10.46 18.31 -4.39
CA PHE A 14 10.44 17.48 -5.60
C PHE A 14 10.63 16.00 -5.28
N GLU A 15 11.54 15.68 -4.37
CA GLU A 15 11.79 14.31 -3.94
C GLU A 15 10.57 13.71 -3.23
N LEU A 16 9.97 14.44 -2.30
CA LEU A 16 8.77 13.99 -1.61
C LEU A 16 7.60 13.78 -2.58
N LYS A 17 7.41 14.69 -3.53
CA LYS A 17 6.39 14.53 -4.59
C LYS A 17 6.63 13.26 -5.41
N ARG A 18 7.90 12.96 -5.74
CA ARG A 18 8.27 11.74 -6.46
C ARG A 18 7.94 10.49 -5.64
N ARG A 19 8.25 10.47 -4.34
CA ARG A 19 7.95 9.35 -3.42
C ARG A 19 6.45 9.12 -3.31
N TYR A 20 5.66 10.17 -3.07
CA TYR A 20 4.19 10.06 -3.06
C TYR A 20 3.63 9.58 -4.41
N LYS A 21 4.18 10.04 -5.54
CA LYS A 21 3.75 9.57 -6.85
C LYS A 21 4.00 8.06 -7.03
N LYS A 22 5.13 7.54 -6.54
CA LYS A 22 5.39 6.08 -6.54
C LYS A 22 4.37 5.35 -5.67
N CYS A 23 4.10 5.84 -4.46
CA CYS A 23 3.07 5.28 -3.59
C CYS A 23 1.70 5.23 -4.27
N VAL A 24 1.27 6.30 -4.95
CA VAL A 24 0.01 6.32 -5.69
C VAL A 24 -0.04 5.25 -6.78
N HIS A 25 1.05 5.07 -7.54
CA HIS A 25 1.12 3.99 -8.54
C HIS A 25 1.05 2.60 -7.89
N ASN A 26 1.77 2.39 -6.79
CA ASN A 26 1.74 1.13 -6.06
C ASN A 26 0.35 0.82 -5.50
N TYR A 27 -0.36 1.82 -4.98
CA TYR A 27 -1.74 1.71 -4.55
C TYR A 27 -2.70 1.38 -5.70
N ALA A 28 -2.57 2.06 -6.83
CA ALA A 28 -3.37 1.76 -8.01
C ALA A 28 -3.13 0.31 -8.48
N ASP A 29 -1.90 -0.18 -8.41
CA ASP A 29 -1.58 -1.56 -8.73
C ASP A 29 -2.10 -2.54 -7.67
N ALA A 30 -2.01 -2.22 -6.38
CA ALA A 30 -2.61 -3.01 -5.29
C ALA A 30 -4.12 -3.18 -5.50
N MET A 31 -4.84 -2.10 -5.85
CA MET A 31 -6.27 -2.14 -6.18
C MET A 31 -6.56 -3.05 -7.38
N LYS A 32 -5.71 -3.05 -8.42
CA LYS A 32 -5.85 -3.99 -9.54
C LYS A 32 -5.66 -5.42 -9.10
N GLN A 33 -4.72 -5.71 -8.20
CA GLN A 33 -4.54 -7.06 -7.67
C GLN A 33 -5.75 -7.50 -6.82
N LEU A 34 -6.28 -6.64 -5.96
CA LEU A 34 -7.51 -6.94 -5.21
C LEU A 34 -8.70 -7.18 -6.13
N SER A 35 -8.86 -6.39 -7.20
CA SER A 35 -9.89 -6.63 -8.21
C SER A 35 -9.75 -7.99 -8.89
N LYS A 36 -8.51 -8.44 -9.17
CA LYS A 36 -8.25 -9.80 -9.66
C LYS A 36 -8.58 -10.84 -8.59
N SER A 37 -8.18 -10.64 -7.34
CA SER A 37 -8.49 -11.52 -6.21
C SER A 37 -10.00 -11.76 -6.11
N THR A 38 -10.82 -10.70 -6.17
CA THR A 38 -12.29 -10.81 -6.18
C THR A 38 -12.83 -11.62 -7.36
N LYS A 39 -12.24 -11.49 -8.56
CA LYS A 39 -12.64 -12.29 -9.74
C LYS A 39 -12.33 -13.78 -9.57
N PHE A 40 -11.27 -14.13 -8.85
CA PHE A 40 -10.93 -15.53 -8.57
C PHE A 40 -11.77 -16.09 -7.42
N LEU A 41 -12.11 -15.27 -6.41
CA LEU A 41 -13.11 -15.61 -5.40
C LEU A 41 -14.45 -16.02 -6.04
N SER A 42 -14.97 -15.24 -6.99
CA SER A 42 -16.24 -15.58 -7.68
C SER A 42 -16.19 -16.87 -8.50
N LYS A 43 -14.98 -17.36 -8.80
CA LYS A 43 -14.74 -18.61 -9.53
C LYS A 43 -14.41 -19.78 -8.59
N GLY A 44 -14.37 -19.55 -7.28
CA GLY A 44 -13.96 -20.55 -6.29
C GLY A 44 -12.46 -20.87 -6.31
N ASP A 45 -11.65 -20.06 -7.00
CA ASP A 45 -10.21 -20.31 -7.15
C ASP A 45 -9.43 -19.62 -6.03
N ILE A 46 -9.35 -20.32 -4.90
CA ILE A 46 -8.74 -19.81 -3.67
C ILE A 46 -7.22 -19.61 -3.82
N GLY A 47 -6.56 -20.44 -4.64
CA GLY A 47 -5.12 -20.33 -4.88
C GLY A 47 -4.75 -19.00 -5.55
N PHE A 48 -5.46 -18.62 -6.61
CA PHE A 48 -5.24 -17.33 -7.25
C PHE A 48 -5.75 -16.16 -6.42
N MET A 49 -6.85 -16.31 -5.67
CA MET A 49 -7.29 -15.31 -4.69
C MET A 49 -6.17 -14.99 -3.69
N ASN A 50 -5.59 -16.00 -3.06
CA ASN A 50 -4.47 -15.86 -2.11
C ASN A 50 -3.27 -15.15 -2.76
N LYS A 51 -2.85 -15.61 -3.95
CA LYS A 51 -1.74 -15.01 -4.71
C LYS A 51 -1.94 -13.51 -4.94
N TYR A 52 -3.10 -13.12 -5.45
CA TYR A 52 -3.35 -11.71 -5.79
C TYR A 52 -3.51 -10.82 -4.55
N THR A 53 -4.06 -11.35 -3.46
CA THR A 53 -4.09 -10.64 -2.18
C THR A 53 -2.68 -10.40 -1.63
N ARG A 54 -1.79 -11.41 -1.66
CA ARG A 54 -0.38 -11.25 -1.25
C ARG A 54 0.38 -10.26 -2.13
N GLU A 55 0.12 -10.25 -3.43
CA GLU A 55 0.68 -9.24 -4.32
C GLU A 55 0.22 -7.82 -3.94
N ALA A 56 -1.04 -7.64 -3.53
CA ALA A 56 -1.54 -6.35 -3.07
C ALA A 56 -0.79 -5.85 -1.82
N ILE A 57 -0.57 -6.73 -0.83
CA ILE A 57 0.23 -6.45 0.38
C ILE A 57 1.63 -5.95 -0.03
N ASN A 58 2.32 -6.70 -0.90
CA ASN A 58 3.67 -6.35 -1.33
C ASN A 58 3.76 -4.95 -1.98
N ARG A 59 2.73 -4.54 -2.74
CA ARG A 59 2.70 -3.19 -3.32
C ARG A 59 2.55 -2.11 -2.26
N VAL A 60 1.68 -2.31 -1.27
CA VAL A 60 1.48 -1.32 -0.20
C VAL A 60 2.70 -1.24 0.72
N LEU A 61 3.32 -2.37 1.09
CA LEU A 61 4.56 -2.39 1.86
C LEU A 61 5.71 -1.64 1.17
N SER A 62 5.78 -1.68 -0.16
CA SER A 62 6.79 -0.91 -0.90
C SER A 62 6.61 0.61 -0.78
N CYS A 63 5.40 1.09 -0.46
CA CYS A 63 5.16 2.50 -0.14
C CYS A 63 5.70 2.87 1.25
N ASP A 64 5.63 1.98 2.24
CA ASP A 64 6.22 2.22 3.57
C ASP A 64 7.71 2.54 3.42
N VAL A 65 8.43 1.72 2.64
CA VAL A 65 9.87 1.90 2.37
C VAL A 65 10.17 3.29 1.80
N GLU A 66 9.32 3.81 0.91
CA GLU A 66 9.52 5.14 0.31
C GLU A 66 9.27 6.29 1.29
N LEU A 67 8.44 6.09 2.33
CA LEU A 67 7.98 7.12 3.27
C LEU A 67 8.69 7.10 4.64
N ILE A 68 9.35 6.00 5.01
CA ILE A 68 10.13 5.85 6.25
C ILE A 68 11.59 6.36 6.14
N GLU A 69 12.01 6.89 5.00
CA GLU A 69 13.36 7.45 4.88
C GLU A 69 13.43 8.88 5.46
N PRO A 70 14.42 9.18 6.33
CA PRO A 70 14.68 10.55 6.79
C PRO A 70 14.92 11.51 5.62
N PRO A 71 14.50 12.80 5.72
CA PRO A 71 13.91 13.48 6.88
C PRO A 71 12.37 13.34 6.99
N TRP A 72 11.76 12.44 6.21
CA TRP A 72 10.32 12.45 5.95
C TRP A 72 9.46 11.68 6.95
N THR A 73 10.09 10.81 7.74
CA THR A 73 9.46 9.99 8.79
C THR A 73 8.59 10.76 9.77
N LYS A 74 8.97 12.01 10.09
CA LYS A 74 8.28 12.84 11.09
C LYS A 74 7.17 13.71 10.52
N LEU A 75 6.91 13.63 9.21
CA LEU A 75 5.81 14.36 8.60
C LEU A 75 4.49 13.70 9.01
N GLU A 76 3.57 14.47 9.59
CA GLU A 76 2.22 14.01 9.95
C GLU A 76 1.50 13.37 8.74
N ALA A 77 1.71 13.92 7.54
CA ALA A 77 1.19 13.34 6.31
C ALA A 77 1.73 11.92 6.06
N ASN A 78 3.03 11.69 6.25
CA ASN A 78 3.62 10.35 6.10
C ASN A 78 3.05 9.40 7.16
N GLN A 79 2.87 9.86 8.40
CA GLN A 79 2.27 9.03 9.47
C GLN A 79 0.87 8.56 9.12
N LYS A 80 0.02 9.43 8.55
CA LYS A 80 -1.32 9.05 8.07
C LYS A 80 -1.27 8.01 6.96
N PHE A 81 -0.32 8.13 6.03
CA PHE A 81 -0.11 7.13 4.98
C PHE A 81 0.37 5.80 5.56
N LEU A 82 1.34 5.80 6.47
CA LEU A 82 1.84 4.59 7.13
C LEU A 82 0.74 3.88 7.93
N GLN A 83 -0.12 4.63 8.62
CA GLN A 83 -1.29 4.07 9.30
C GLN A 83 -2.26 3.42 8.32
N ALA A 84 -2.62 4.11 7.22
CA ALA A 84 -3.50 3.57 6.20
C ALA A 84 -2.89 2.32 5.51
N ASN A 85 -1.57 2.31 5.30
CA ASN A 85 -0.86 1.14 4.79
C ASN A 85 -0.97 -0.05 5.75
N GLY A 86 -0.86 0.20 7.05
CA GLY A 86 -1.08 -0.80 8.11
C GLY A 86 -2.49 -1.39 8.07
N GLU A 87 -3.51 -0.53 8.09
CA GLU A 87 -4.93 -0.94 8.02
C GLU A 87 -5.23 -1.75 6.75
N PHE A 88 -4.67 -1.34 5.60
CA PHE A 88 -4.78 -2.10 4.35
C PHE A 88 -4.16 -3.50 4.46
N ASN A 89 -2.96 -3.58 5.04
CA ASN A 89 -2.25 -4.84 5.19
C ASN A 89 -3.01 -5.79 6.13
N ASP A 90 -3.55 -5.29 7.24
CA ASP A 90 -4.35 -6.08 8.18
C ASP A 90 -5.56 -6.71 7.49
N LEU A 91 -6.29 -5.93 6.69
CA LEU A 91 -7.43 -6.43 5.90
C LEU A 91 -7.00 -7.50 4.89
N CYS A 92 -5.87 -7.29 4.20
CA CYS A 92 -5.36 -8.27 3.26
C CYS A 92 -4.87 -9.55 3.95
N HIS A 93 -4.28 -9.45 5.15
CA HIS A 93 -3.89 -10.60 5.95
C HIS A 93 -5.09 -11.43 6.40
N ILE A 94 -6.20 -10.80 6.80
CA ILE A 94 -7.46 -11.51 7.08
C ILE A 94 -7.91 -12.33 5.85
N ILE A 95 -7.86 -11.73 4.65
CA ILE A 95 -8.21 -12.42 3.41
C ILE A 95 -7.26 -13.60 3.15
N VAL A 96 -5.96 -13.43 3.37
CA VAL A 96 -4.97 -14.52 3.23
C VAL A 96 -5.27 -15.67 4.19
N GLU A 97 -5.60 -15.38 5.45
CA GLU A 97 -5.95 -16.43 6.42
C GLU A 97 -7.23 -17.16 6.03
N ILE A 98 -8.25 -16.45 5.53
CA ILE A 98 -9.44 -17.09 4.97
C ILE A 98 -9.05 -18.03 3.82
N CYS A 99 -8.17 -17.60 2.91
CA CYS A 99 -7.70 -18.46 1.84
C CYS A 99 -6.95 -19.70 2.34
N ASN A 100 -6.11 -19.56 3.37
CA ASN A 100 -5.37 -20.68 3.94
C ASN A 100 -6.34 -21.72 4.55
N ILE A 101 -7.38 -21.26 5.27
CA ILE A 101 -8.41 -22.13 5.85
C ILE A 101 -9.20 -22.86 4.76
N LEU A 102 -9.61 -22.17 3.70
CA LEU A 102 -10.40 -22.76 2.60
C LEU A 102 -9.59 -23.67 1.67
N SER A 103 -8.26 -23.63 1.75
CA SER A 103 -7.36 -24.49 0.96
C SER A 103 -6.86 -25.72 1.74
N SER A 104 -7.24 -25.84 3.02
CA SER A 104 -6.92 -26.97 3.90
C SER A 104 -7.99 -28.05 3.81
#